data_AF-W7SZM6-F1
#
_entry.id   AF-W7SZM6-F1
#
_cell.length_a   1.000
_cell.length_b   1.000
_cell.length_c   1.000
_cell.angle_alpha   90.00
_cell.angle_beta   90.00
_cell.angle_gamma   90.00
#
_symmetry.space_group_name_H-M   'P 1'
#
loop_
_entity.id
_entity.type
_entity.pdbx_description
1 polymer ?
#
loop_
_entity_poly.entity_id
_entity_poly.type
_entity_poly.pdbx_seq_one_letter_code
_entity_poly.pdbx_strand_id
1 'polypeptide(L)' 'MARRTRRFSEAGGALALNRGKLVFRLDSDGNPSLFAPYPLRDSNRVVEEYMLLANYLVAERLVEMGCT' A
#
# COMPACT_ATOMS: atom_id res chain seq x y z
N MET A 1 6.01 -13.34 3.65
CA MET A 1 4.99 -12.86 2.68
C MET A 1 3.74 -13.75 2.60
N ALA A 2 3.38 -14.55 3.63
CA ALA A 2 2.25 -15.49 3.54
C ALA A 2 0.86 -14.82 3.35
N ARG A 3 0.60 -13.67 4.00
CA ARG A 3 -0.66 -12.92 3.85
C ARG A 3 -0.87 -12.40 2.43
N ARG A 4 0.18 -11.82 1.85
CA ARG A 4 0.14 -11.32 0.47
C ARG A 4 -0.13 -12.46 -0.51
N THR A 5 0.60 -13.58 -0.40
CA THR A 5 0.36 -14.77 -1.22
C THR A 5 -1.08 -15.27 -1.10
N ARG A 6 -1.67 -15.25 0.10
CA ARG A 6 -3.07 -15.63 0.31
C ARG A 6 -4.07 -14.64 -0.30
N ARG A 7 -3.76 -13.34 -0.35
CA ARG A 7 -4.63 -12.34 -0.98
C ARG A 7 -4.67 -12.48 -2.50
N PHE A 8 -3.52 -12.76 -3.11
CA PHE A 8 -3.38 -12.94 -4.56
C PHE A 8 -3.61 -14.38 -5.04
N SER A 9 -3.92 -15.31 -4.13
CA SER A 9 -4.32 -16.66 -4.54
C SER A 9 -5.76 -16.67 -5.08
N GLU A 10 -6.14 -17.74 -5.76
CA GLU A 10 -7.49 -17.94 -6.30
C GLU A 10 -8.59 -17.76 -5.25
N ALA A 11 -8.33 -18.14 -4.00
CA ALA A 11 -9.27 -17.97 -2.89
C ALA A 11 -9.35 -16.53 -2.35
N GLY A 12 -8.31 -15.71 -2.57
CA GLY A 12 -8.25 -14.32 -2.11
C GLY A 12 -8.72 -13.30 -3.14
N GLY A 13 -8.56 -13.59 -4.43
CA GLY A 13 -9.11 -12.81 -5.55
C GLY A 13 -8.60 -11.37 -5.66
N ALA A 14 -7.57 -10.96 -4.90
CA ALA A 14 -7.07 -9.60 -4.94
C ALA A 14 -6.29 -9.31 -6.23
N LEU A 15 -6.46 -8.11 -6.78
CA LEU A 15 -5.74 -7.63 -7.95
C LEU A 15 -4.92 -6.37 -7.59
N ALA A 16 -3.65 -6.34 -8.00
CA ALA A 16 -2.77 -5.20 -7.78
C ALA A 16 -2.56 -4.43 -9.08
N LEU A 17 -3.14 -3.23 -9.17
CA LEU A 17 -2.96 -2.30 -10.29
C LEU A 17 -2.06 -1.14 -9.83
N ASN A 18 -0.76 -1.39 -9.74
CA ASN A 18 0.20 -0.39 -9.29
C ASN A 18 0.67 0.47 -10.47
N ARG A 19 0.34 1.77 -10.46
CA ARG A 19 0.94 2.75 -11.38
C ARG A 19 2.34 3.12 -10.90
N GLY A 20 3.27 3.25 -11.85
CA GLY A 20 4.61 3.75 -11.56
C GLY A 20 4.55 5.15 -10.96
N LYS A 21 5.15 5.33 -9.77
CA LYS A 21 5.29 6.64 -9.14
C LYS A 21 6.68 7.19 -9.47
N LEU A 22 6.78 8.50 -9.67
CA LEU A 22 8.05 9.21 -9.79
C LEU A 22 8.40 9.88 -8.47
N VAL A 23 9.69 9.87 -8.15
CA VAL A 23 10.25 10.64 -7.04
C VAL A 23 11.22 11.66 -7.61
N PHE A 24 11.10 12.89 -7.12
CA PHE A 24 11.98 13.99 -7.45
C PHE A 24 12.90 14.27 -6.26
N ARG A 25 14.17 14.54 -6.54
CA ARG A 25 15.07 15.17 -5.58
C ARG A 25 15.05 16.66 -5.85
N LEU A 26 14.78 17.45 -4.82
CA LEU A 26 14.81 18.90 -4.89
C LEU A 26 16.18 19.42 -4.44
N ASP A 27 16.66 20.51 -5.03
CA ASP A 27 17.80 21.28 -4.53
C ASP A 27 17.40 22.21 -3.37
N SER A 28 18.34 23.03 -2.88
CA SER A 28 18.10 23.99 -1.79
C SER A 28 17.05 25.06 -2.14
N ASP A 29 16.87 25.36 -3.42
CA ASP A 29 15.94 26.37 -3.91
C ASP A 29 14.56 25.76 -4.26
N GLY A 30 14.40 24.44 -4.06
CA GLY A 30 13.17 23.71 -4.30
C GLY A 30 12.97 23.26 -5.75
N ASN A 31 13.96 23.42 -6.62
CA ASN A 31 13.88 22.99 -8.01
C ASN A 31 14.24 21.49 -8.15
N PRO A 32 13.60 20.75 -9.08
CA PRO A 32 13.89 19.34 -9.28
C PRO A 32 15.27 19.15 -9.92
N SER A 33 16.21 18.62 -9.14
CA SER A 33 17.56 18.29 -9.61
C SER A 33 17.65 16.90 -10.25
N LEU A 34 16.81 15.96 -9.80
CA LEU A 34 16.77 14.58 -10.30
C LEU A 34 15.35 14.01 -10.26
N PHE A 35 15.06 13.07 -11.17
CA PHE A 35 13.87 12.23 -11.12
C PHE A 35 14.24 10.74 -11.22
N ALA A 36 13.48 9.89 -10.54
CA ALA A 36 13.63 8.45 -10.61
C ALA A 36 12.28 7.74 -10.41
N PRO A 37 12.10 6.53 -10.96
CA PRO A 37 10.96 5.69 -10.57
C PRO A 37 11.06 5.33 -9.09
N TYR A 38 9.91 5.16 -8.44
CA TYR A 38 9.80 4.70 -7.06
C TYR A 38 9.56 3.18 -7.02
N PRO A 39 10.61 2.35 -6.87
CA PRO A 39 10.42 0.91 -6.76
C PRO A 39 9.75 0.58 -5.43
N LEU A 40 8.65 -0.18 -5.49
CA LEU A 40 8.05 -0.78 -4.30
C LEU A 40 8.97 -1.91 -3.79
N ARG A 41 9.68 -1.62 -2.70
CA ARG A 41 10.54 -2.59 -2.00
C ARG A 41 9.71 -3.48 -1.08
N ASP A 42 10.27 -4.61 -0.66
CA ASP A 42 9.58 -5.54 0.24
C ASP A 42 9.25 -4.91 1.61
N SER A 43 10.10 -4.01 2.12
CA SER A 43 9.78 -3.23 3.33
C SER A 43 8.48 -2.44 3.19
N ASN A 44 8.25 -1.82 2.01
CA ASN A 44 7.03 -1.07 1.75
C ASN A 44 5.81 -1.99 1.70
N ARG A 45 5.97 -3.19 1.14
CA ARG A 45 4.90 -4.20 1.06
C ARG A 45 4.49 -4.71 2.43
N VAL A 46 5.45 -4.88 3.36
CA VAL A 46 5.14 -5.31 4.73
C VAL A 46 4.25 -4.28 5.42
N VAL A 47 4.62 -2.99 5.33
CA VAL A 47 3.82 -1.90 5.91
C VAL A 47 2.43 -1.84 5.27
N GLU A 48 2.35 -1.95 3.94
CA GLU A 48 1.09 -1.99 3.20
C GLU A 48 0.14 -3.08 3.72
N GLU A 49 0.62 -4.32 3.90
CA GLU A 49 -0.23 -5.42 4.36
C GLU A 49 -0.77 -5.22 5.79
N TYR A 50 0.03 -4.64 6.70
CA TYR A 50 -0.43 -4.36 8.06
C TYR A 50 -1.43 -3.21 8.10
N MET A 51 -1.23 -2.17 7.28
CA MET A 51 -2.18 -1.06 7.16
C MET A 51 -3.53 -1.54 6.60
N LEU A 52 -3.52 -2.43 5.60
CA LEU A 52 -4.74 -2.99 5.05
C LEU A 52 -5.48 -3.87 6.08
N LEU A 53 -4.76 -4.63 6.89
CA LEU A 53 -5.35 -5.39 8.00
C LEU A 53 -5.98 -4.47 9.05
N ALA A 54 -5.29 -3.39 9.44
CA ALA A 54 -5.81 -2.43 10.40
C ALA A 54 -7.11 -1.80 9.90
N ASN A 55 -7.14 -1.34 8.64
CA ASN A 55 -8.33 -0.78 8.03
C ASN A 55 -9.50 -1.77 8.00
N TYR A 56 -9.21 -3.05 7.69
CA TYR A 56 -10.23 -4.10 7.70
C TYR A 56 -10.84 -4.32 9.09
N LEU A 57 -10.00 -4.46 10.13
CA LEU A 57 -10.47 -4.68 11.51
C LEU A 57 -11.28 -3.50 12.05
N VAL A 58 -10.89 -2.28 11.71
CA VAL A 58 -11.66 -1.09 12.10
C VAL A 58 -13.00 -1.06 11.38
N ALA A 59 -13.03 -1.37 10.07
CA ALA A 59 -14.29 -1.44 9.32
C ALA A 59 -15.24 -2.51 9.88
N GLU A 60 -14.72 -3.71 10.20
CA GLU A 60 -15.48 -4.78 10.86
C GLU A 60 -16.07 -4.28 12.20
N ARG A 61 -15.24 -3.64 13.03
CA ARG A 61 -15.69 -3.10 14.31
C ARG A 61 -16.77 -2.03 14.16
N LEU A 62 -16.67 -1.15 13.16
CA LEU A 62 -17.67 -0.12 12.88
C LEU A 62 -19.01 -0.72 12.45
N VAL A 63 -18.98 -1.77 11.63
CA VAL A 63 -20.18 -2.52 11.23
C VAL A 63 -20.83 -3.18 12.43
N GLU A 64 -20.04 -3.81 13.31
CA GLU A 64 -20.54 -4.40 14.56
C GLU A 64 -21.15 -3.37 15.52
N MET A 65 -20.62 -2.15 15.54
CA MET A 65 -21.13 -1.04 16.38
C MET A 65 -22.44 -0.43 15.84
N GLY A 66 -22.90 -0.80 14.65
CA GLY A 66 -24.15 -0.29 14.07
C GLY A 66 -24.09 1.18 13.65
N CYS A 67 -22.89 1.72 13.41
CA CYS A 67 -22.74 3.06 12.86
C CYS A 67 -22.95 3.02 11.33
N THR A 68 -24.19 2.87 10.88
CA THR A 68 -24.64 3.07 9.49
C THR A 68 -25.89 3.91 9.44
#